data_AF-A0A1B6M600-F1
#
_entry.id   AF-A0A1B6M600-F1
#
_cell.length_a   1.000
_cell.length_b   1.000
_cell.length_c   1.000
_cell.angle_alpha   90.00
_cell.angle_beta   90.00
_cell.angle_gamma   90.00
#
_symmetry.space_group_name_H-M   'P 1'
#
loop_
_entity.id
_entity.type
_entity.pdbx_description
1 polymer ?
#
loop_
_entity_poly.entity_id
_entity_poly.type
_entity_poly.pdbx_seq_one_letter_code
_entity_poly.pdbx_strand_id
1 'polypeptide(L)'
;AIRRPSLAAVAERGSWGNRWEFLLSCVGLSVGIGNVWRFPYLAYQNGGGAFLVPYLIMLALAGKPMYFLELAIGQFGGVGPLALWNCCPIAKGVGCAMVTVSLIVCIYYNVIMSYTVFYMVSSFSSEVP
;
A
#
# COMPACT_ATOMS: atom_id res chain seq x y z
N ALA A 1 26.03 3.66 8.60
CA ALA A 1 26.21 2.53 7.67
C ALA A 1 25.13 1.50 7.94
N ILE A 2 24.34 1.12 6.93
CA ILE A 2 23.34 0.05 7.07
C ILE A 2 24.11 -1.24 7.37
N ARG A 3 23.92 -1.81 8.57
CA ARG A 3 24.58 -3.06 8.99
C ARG A 3 24.18 -4.15 8.01
N ARG A 4 25.13 -4.73 7.27
CA ARG A 4 24.83 -5.87 6.39
C ARG A 4 24.28 -7.00 7.25
N PRO A 5 23.11 -7.58 6.92
CA PRO A 5 22.57 -8.71 7.67
C PRO A 5 23.55 -9.88 7.61
N SER A 6 23.66 -10.63 8.71
CA SER A 6 24.43 -11.89 8.73
C SER A 6 23.76 -12.92 7.80
N LEU A 7 24.53 -13.87 7.27
CA LEU A 7 24.00 -14.94 6.39
C LEU A 7 22.84 -15.72 7.05
N ALA A 8 22.90 -15.89 8.37
CA ALA A 8 21.82 -16.49 9.15
C ALA A 8 20.52 -15.66 9.12
N ALA A 9 20.63 -14.32 9.26
CA ALA A 9 19.47 -13.43 9.20
C ALA A 9 18.84 -13.37 7.78
N VAL A 10 19.65 -13.55 6.73
CA VAL A 10 19.14 -13.66 5.35
C VAL A 10 18.38 -14.97 5.15
N ALA A 11 18.88 -16.08 5.71
CA ALA A 11 18.20 -17.37 5.67
C ALA A 11 16.86 -17.36 6.44
N GLU A 12 16.79 -16.63 7.56
CA GLU A 12 15.58 -16.51 8.39
C GLU A 12 14.51 -15.59 7.78
N ARG A 13 14.91 -14.55 7.02
CA ARG A 13 13.99 -13.56 6.40
C ARG A 13 13.05 -14.16 5.35
N GLY A 14 13.45 -15.27 4.72
CA GLY A 14 12.75 -15.84 3.57
C GLY A 14 12.86 -14.98 2.31
N SER A 15 12.49 -15.59 1.18
CA SER A 15 12.45 -14.97 -0.15
C SER A 15 11.14 -15.33 -0.84
N TRP A 16 10.70 -14.48 -1.77
CA TRP A 16 9.54 -14.78 -2.61
C TRP A 16 9.81 -16.03 -3.46
N GLY A 17 8.81 -16.91 -3.58
CA GLY A 17 8.91 -18.11 -4.41
C GLY A 17 8.99 -17.75 -5.88
N ASN A 18 8.17 -16.79 -6.32
CA ASN A 18 8.14 -16.31 -7.69
C ASN A 18 8.06 -14.78 -7.80
N ARG A 19 8.55 -14.23 -8.92
CA ARG A 19 8.43 -12.79 -9.25
C ARG A 19 6.97 -12.34 -9.38
N TRP A 20 6.11 -13.23 -9.88
CA TRP A 20 4.68 -12.97 -10.03
C TRP A 20 3.96 -12.86 -8.70
N GLU A 21 4.34 -13.65 -7.68
CA GLU A 21 3.77 -13.55 -6.34
C GLU A 21 4.06 -12.17 -5.73
N PHE A 22 5.28 -11.68 -5.89
CA PHE A 22 5.66 -10.34 -5.44
C PHE A 22 4.86 -9.26 -6.19
N LEU A 23 4.78 -9.35 -7.52
CA LEU A 23 4.08 -8.37 -8.34
C LEU A 23 2.58 -8.33 -8.02
N LEU A 24 1.94 -9.49 -7.90
CA LEU A 24 0.52 -9.59 -7.54
C LEU A 24 0.26 -9.09 -6.12
N SER A 25 1.17 -9.34 -5.18
CA SER A 25 1.08 -8.79 -3.82
C SER A 25 1.13 -7.26 -3.82
N CYS A 26 2.03 -6.68 -4.63
CA CYS A 26 2.13 -5.23 -4.82
C CYS A 26 0.88 -4.62 -5.46
N VAL A 27 0.31 -5.29 -6.47
CA VAL A 27 -0.94 -4.86 -7.11
C VAL A 27 -2.11 -4.96 -6.14
N GLY A 28 -2.21 -6.04 -5.37
CA GLY A 28 -3.26 -6.23 -4.36
C GLY A 28 -3.23 -5.18 -3.24
N LEU A 29 -2.03 -4.74 -2.84
CA LEU A 29 -1.89 -3.62 -1.90
C LEU A 29 -2.27 -2.27 -2.52
N SER A 30 -2.03 -2.09 -3.82
CA SER A 30 -2.26 -0.81 -4.52
C SER A 30 -3.71 -0.63 -4.97
N VAL A 31 -4.41 -1.73 -5.28
CA VAL A 31 -5.81 -1.72 -5.70
C VAL A 31 -6.69 -1.91 -4.47
N GLY A 32 -7.24 -0.82 -3.96
CA GLY A 32 -8.12 -0.83 -2.80
C GLY A 32 -9.52 -0.29 -3.10
N ILE A 33 -10.38 -0.36 -2.08
CA ILE A 33 -11.77 0.10 -2.15
C ILE A 33 -11.87 1.60 -2.51
N GLY A 34 -10.86 2.39 -2.16
CA GLY A 34 -10.77 3.80 -2.55
C GLY A 34 -10.77 4.02 -4.08
N ASN A 35 -10.23 3.09 -4.86
CA ASN A 35 -10.26 3.18 -6.32
C ASN A 35 -11.67 2.97 -6.88
N VAL A 36 -12.54 2.25 -6.15
CA VAL A 36 -13.89 1.91 -6.60
C VAL A 36 -14.87 3.07 -6.41
N TRP A 37 -14.81 3.78 -5.28
CA TRP A 37 -15.75 4.89 -5.01
C TRP A 37 -15.12 6.27 -5.01
N ARG A 38 -13.89 6.43 -4.50
CA ARG A 38 -13.33 7.76 -4.23
C ARG A 38 -12.80 8.38 -5.50
N PHE A 39 -12.14 7.57 -6.34
CA PHE A 39 -11.66 8.03 -7.63
C PHE A 39 -12.80 8.50 -8.56
N PRO A 40 -13.88 7.72 -8.78
CA PRO A 40 -15.00 8.19 -9.60
C PRO A 40 -15.69 9.43 -9.02
N TYR A 41 -15.86 9.48 -7.70
CA TYR A 41 -16.46 10.64 -7.02
C TYR A 41 -15.64 11.92 -7.23
N LEU A 42 -14.31 11.86 -7.05
CA LEU A 42 -13.43 13.00 -7.29
C LEU A 42 -13.37 13.38 -8.77
N ALA A 43 -13.29 12.40 -9.66
CA ALA A 43 -13.27 12.66 -11.10
C ALA A 43 -14.55 13.39 -11.51
N TYR A 44 -15.71 12.93 -11.07
CA TYR A 44 -16.99 13.56 -11.37
C TYR A 44 -17.06 15.02 -10.90
N GLN A 45 -16.63 15.32 -9.67
CA GLN A 45 -16.66 16.68 -9.14
C GLN A 45 -15.67 17.62 -9.79
N ASN A 46 -14.52 17.12 -10.25
CA ASN A 46 -13.43 17.93 -10.80
C ASN A 46 -13.43 17.97 -12.34
N GLY A 47 -14.61 18.00 -12.95
CA GLY A 47 -14.76 18.13 -14.41
C GLY A 47 -14.77 16.79 -15.17
N GLY A 48 -15.15 15.70 -14.51
CA GLY A 48 -15.32 14.38 -15.11
C GLY A 48 -14.05 13.86 -15.76
N GLY A 49 -14.12 13.62 -17.07
CA GLY A 49 -12.99 13.13 -17.87
C GLY A 49 -11.80 14.10 -17.92
N ALA A 50 -12.01 15.41 -17.74
CA ALA A 50 -10.93 16.40 -17.75
C ALA A 50 -9.96 16.21 -16.57
N PHE A 51 -10.43 15.65 -15.45
CA PHE A 51 -9.60 15.32 -14.28
C PHE A 51 -8.50 14.29 -14.59
N LEU A 52 -8.69 13.47 -15.64
CA LEU A 52 -7.71 12.44 -16.02
C LEU A 52 -6.37 13.04 -16.48
N VAL A 53 -6.39 14.20 -17.13
CA VAL A 53 -5.17 14.84 -17.64
C VAL A 53 -4.22 15.23 -16.49
N PRO A 54 -4.62 16.06 -15.49
CA PRO A 54 -3.76 16.37 -14.36
C PRO A 54 -3.46 15.13 -13.50
N TYR A 55 -4.40 14.18 -13.38
CA TYR A 55 -4.17 12.93 -12.66
C TYR A 55 -3.02 12.11 -13.26
N LEU A 56 -3.00 11.92 -14.58
CA LEU A 56 -1.95 11.16 -15.27
C LEU A 56 -0.59 11.87 -15.22
N ILE A 57 -0.57 13.21 -15.30
CA ILE A 57 0.65 14.00 -15.17
C ILE A 57 1.24 13.84 -13.77
N MET A 58 0.43 14.00 -12.71
CA MET A 58 0.86 13.82 -11.33
C MET A 58 1.27 12.37 -11.04
N LEU A 59 0.57 11.40 -11.63
CA LEU A 59 0.94 9.98 -11.52
C LEU A 59 2.32 9.71 -12.12
N ALA A 60 2.61 10.28 -13.29
CA ALA A 60 3.90 10.08 -13.97
C ALA A 60 5.06 10.81 -13.26
N LEU A 61 4.82 12.04 -12.78
CA LEU A 61 5.87 12.89 -12.19
C LEU A 61 6.12 12.62 -10.70
N ALA A 62 5.09 12.31 -9.92
CA ALA A 62 5.21 12.09 -8.49
C ALA A 62 4.91 10.65 -8.09
N GLY A 63 3.82 10.06 -8.61
CA GLY A 63 3.39 8.72 -8.24
C GLY A 63 4.42 7.63 -8.57
N LYS A 64 4.81 7.52 -9.84
CA LYS A 64 5.76 6.50 -10.29
C LYS A 64 7.14 6.64 -9.63
N PRO A 65 7.76 7.84 -9.54
CA PRO A 65 9.05 7.98 -8.88
C PRO A 65 9.00 7.65 -7.39
N MET A 66 7.97 8.08 -6.66
CA MET A 66 7.81 7.76 -5.23
C MET A 66 7.62 6.25 -5.01
N TYR A 67 6.80 5.59 -5.83
CA TYR A 67 6.59 4.15 -5.74
C TYR A 67 7.88 3.37 -6.02
N PHE A 68 8.64 3.77 -7.05
CA PHE A 68 9.93 3.16 -7.36
C PHE A 68 10.95 3.37 -6.24
N LEU A 69 11.01 4.57 -5.66
CA LEU A 69 11.90 4.88 -4.54
C LEU A 69 11.63 3.98 -3.33
N GLU A 70 10.36 3.85 -2.93
CA GLU A 70 9.96 3.02 -1.80
C GLU A 70 10.37 1.55 -2.01
N LEU A 71 10.10 1.01 -3.20
CA LEU A 71 10.47 -0.36 -3.54
C LEU A 71 11.99 -0.55 -3.59
N ALA A 72 12.73 0.38 -4.19
CA ALA A 72 14.18 0.29 -4.31
C ALA A 72 14.85 0.35 -2.93
N ILE A 73 14.39 1.25 -2.05
CA ILE A 73 14.88 1.35 -0.68
C ILE A 73 14.52 0.10 0.13
N GLY A 74 13.29 -0.41 -0.01
CA GLY A 74 12.85 -1.63 0.67
C GLY A 74 13.63 -2.87 0.25
N GLN A 75 13.92 -3.01 -1.05
CA GLN A 75 14.73 -4.10 -1.58
C GLN A 75 16.20 -4.00 -1.17
N PHE A 76 16.80 -2.80 -1.23
CA PHE A 76 18.20 -2.60 -0.85
C PHE A 76 18.41 -2.70 0.67
N GLY A 77 17.49 -2.12 1.45
CA GLY A 77 17.56 -2.11 2.90
C GLY A 77 17.30 -3.49 3.51
N GLY A 78 16.38 -4.27 2.92
CA GLY A 78 16.06 -5.63 3.38
C GLY A 78 15.50 -5.70 4.81
N VAL A 79 15.19 -4.55 5.42
CA VAL A 79 14.74 -4.41 6.80
C VAL A 79 13.37 -3.75 6.86
N GLY A 80 12.65 -3.95 7.96
CA GLY A 80 11.35 -3.31 8.18
C GLY A 80 11.45 -1.77 8.30
N PRO A 81 10.32 -1.06 8.17
CA PRO A 81 10.28 0.40 8.10
C PRO A 81 10.88 1.09 9.32
N LEU A 82 10.71 0.54 10.53
CA LEU A 82 11.35 1.09 11.75
C LEU A 82 12.88 1.01 11.73
N ALA A 83 13.42 -0.10 11.22
CA ALA A 83 14.85 -0.34 11.18
C ALA A 83 15.53 0.34 9.98
N LEU A 84 14.78 0.59 8.91
CA LEU A 84 15.24 1.25 7.69
C LEU A 84 15.79 2.65 7.95
N TRP A 85 15.09 3.44 8.78
CA TRP A 85 15.47 4.82 9.11
C TRP A 85 16.63 4.93 10.13
N ASN A 86 17.23 3.81 10.56
CA ASN A 86 18.48 3.86 11.32
C ASN A 86 19.67 4.40 10.48
N CYS A 87 19.53 4.47 9.16
CA CYS A 87 20.50 5.13 8.29
C CYS A 87 20.56 6.65 8.52
N CYS A 88 19.46 7.28 8.92
CA CYS A 88 19.32 8.72 9.10
C CYS A 88 18.52 9.01 10.39
N PRO A 89 19.20 9.26 11.53
CA PRO A 89 18.55 9.32 12.85
C PRO A 89 17.49 10.42 12.98
N ILE A 90 17.61 11.52 12.20
CA ILE A 90 16.60 12.59 12.16
C ILE A 90 15.28 12.13 11.53
N ALA A 91 15.33 11.14 10.64
CA ALA A 91 14.17 10.60 9.94
C ALA A 91 13.57 9.36 10.65
N LYS A 92 14.03 9.00 11.86
CA LYS A 92 13.46 7.88 12.63
C LYS A 92 11.95 8.05 12.90
N GLY A 93 11.49 9.29 13.03
CA GLY A 93 10.06 9.59 13.18
C GLY A 93 9.21 9.12 11.99
N VAL A 94 9.79 9.06 10.78
CA VAL A 94 9.10 8.60 9.57
C VAL A 94 8.73 7.12 9.69
N GLY A 95 9.64 6.27 10.18
CA GLY A 95 9.36 4.85 10.39
C GLY A 95 8.25 4.61 11.42
N CYS A 96 8.25 5.39 12.50
CA CYS A 96 7.17 5.35 13.50
C CYS A 96 5.83 5.78 12.88
N ALA A 97 5.82 6.90 12.14
CA ALA A 97 4.63 7.40 11.46
C ALA A 97 4.07 6.39 10.44
N MET A 98 4.92 5.71 9.68
CA MET A 98 4.50 4.65 8.74
C MET A 98 3.74 3.53 9.45
N VAL A 99 4.23 3.08 10.62
CA VAL A 99 3.58 2.03 11.42
C VAL A 99 2.27 2.53 12.03
N THR A 100 2.26 3.74 12.59
CA THR A 100 1.03 4.35 13.16
C THR A 100 -0.05 4.55 12.10
N VAL A 101 0.29 5.08 10.93
CA VAL A 101 -0.66 5.25 9.83
C VAL A 101 -1.20 3.90 9.38
N SER A 102 -0.33 2.88 9.24
CA SER A 102 -0.76 1.52 8.88
C SER A 102 -1.74 0.94 9.90
N LEU A 103 -1.52 1.17 11.20
CA LEU A 103 -2.43 0.73 12.26
C LEU A 103 -3.81 1.38 12.16
N ILE A 104 -3.85 2.71 11.97
CA ILE A 104 -5.10 3.46 11.82
C ILE A 104 -5.85 2.95 10.58
N VAL A 105 -5.15 2.77 9.46
CA VAL A 105 -5.71 2.26 8.21
C VAL A 105 -6.30 0.86 8.39
N CYS A 106 -5.57 -0.04 9.05
CA CYS A 106 -6.07 -1.38 9.35
C CYS A 106 -7.38 -1.35 10.13
N ILE A 107 -7.51 -0.50 11.16
CA ILE A 107 -8.71 -0.47 12.00
C ILE A 107 -9.95 -0.14 11.17
N TYR A 108 -9.95 0.98 10.42
CA TYR A 108 -11.16 1.37 9.68
C TYR A 108 -11.41 0.52 8.44
N TYR A 109 -10.37 0.03 7.75
CA TYR A 109 -10.56 -0.84 6.59
C TYR A 109 -11.16 -2.19 6.97
N ASN A 110 -10.78 -2.77 8.11
CA ASN A 110 -11.37 -4.03 8.58
C ASN A 110 -12.88 -3.87 8.88
N VAL A 111 -13.31 -2.72 9.40
CA VAL A 111 -14.73 -2.42 9.61
C VAL A 111 -15.50 -2.40 8.28
N ILE A 112 -14.96 -1.72 7.26
CA ILE A 112 -15.55 -1.68 5.92
C ILE A 112 -15.61 -3.07 5.28
N MET A 113 -14.56 -3.86 5.44
CA MET A 113 -14.51 -5.24 4.95
C MET A 113 -15.57 -6.11 5.62
N SER A 114 -15.78 -5.95 6.93
CA SER A 114 -16.85 -6.62 7.68
C SER A 114 -18.23 -6.33 7.10
N TYR A 115 -18.55 -5.07 6.78
CA TYR A 115 -19.81 -4.72 6.11
C TYR A 115 -19.94 -5.40 4.74
N THR A 116 -18.86 -5.44 3.96
CA THR A 116 -18.90 -6.07 2.63
C THR A 116 -19.20 -7.57 2.72
N VAL A 117 -18.60 -8.26 3.69
CA VAL A 117 -18.87 -9.68 3.96
C VAL A 117 -20.30 -9.88 4.47
N PHE A 118 -20.79 -9.00 5.35
CA PHE A 118 -22.17 -9.04 5.82
C PHE A 118 -23.18 -8.95 4.66
N TYR A 119 -23.05 -7.93 3.82
CA TYR A 119 -23.92 -7.76 2.65
C TYR A 119 -23.77 -8.88 1.62
N MET A 120 -22.57 -9.45 1.47
CA MET A 120 -22.36 -10.62 0.62
C MET A 120 -23.18 -11.82 1.10
N VAL A 121 -23.20 -12.10 2.40
CA VAL A 121 -23.99 -13.19 2.97
C VAL A 121 -25.48 -12.89 2.88
N SER A 122 -25.91 -11.66 3.19
CA SER A 122 -27.31 -11.23 3.07
C SER A 122 -27.84 -11.29 1.63
N SER A 123 -26.97 -11.18 0.62
CA SER A 123 -27.36 -11.27 -0.80
C SER A 123 -27.75 -12.68 -1.24
N PHE A 124 -27.47 -13.72 -0.44
CA PHE A 124 -27.92 -15.09 -0.72
C PHE A 124 -29.35 -15.37 -0.24
N SER A 125 -30.00 -14.42 0.44
CA SER A 125 -31.41 -14.51 0.79
C SER A 125 -32.30 -14.40 -0.46
N SER A 126 -33.45 -15.09 -0.47
CA SER A 126 -34.36 -15.15 -1.62
C SER A 126 -34.95 -13.79 -2.00
N GLU A 127 -35.10 -12.91 -1.01
CA GLU A 127 -35.35 -11.48 -1.24
C GLU A 127 -34.18 -10.71 -0.66
N VAL A 128 -33.63 -9.80 -1.48
CA VAL A 128 -32.57 -8.89 -1.03
C VAL A 128 -33.18 -7.86 -0.08
N PRO A 129 -32.63 -7.70 1.14
CA PRO A 129 -33.07 -6.66 2.07
C PRO A 129 -32.70 -5.24 1.59
#